data_AF-B1YDY7-F1
#
_entry.id   AF-B1YDY7-F1
#
_cell.length_a   1.000
_cell.length_b   1.000
_cell.length_c   1.000
_cell.angle_alpha   90.00
_cell.angle_beta   90.00
_cell.angle_gamma   90.00
#
_symmetry.space_group_name_H-M   'P 1'
#
loop_
_entity.id
_entity.type
_entity.pdbx_description
1 polymer ?
#
loop_
_entity_poly.entity_id
_entity_poly.type
_entity_poly.pdbx_seq_one_letter_code
_entity_poly.pdbx_strand_id
1 'polypeptide(L)'
;MENLLSRFREAWKGLIPPLTDNQRAILEYCLSRYPSSCSPYEVYKNTPLQVSSVYKGFRWLVGNRLVLPLSVKYIANVKAAIALLFHGNTLALPYVAKIWGLSAPPLSILAWLIILGASLSKLGFDLRSAYICSPHGAAAYISEHIRGGFRSLSDTLGIEKEILVKSYEAHLEIMKPYMFRRGNVEIFIRVRNGNVDIIAARCPRWRTCSHEFPDECPETRKIVYASAPR
;
A
#
# COMPACT_ATOMS: atom_id res chain seq x y z
N MET A 1 -18.11 2.08 0.97
CA MET A 1 -16.86 1.94 1.76
C MET A 1 -16.77 0.58 2.43
N GLU A 2 -17.87 0.08 2.99
CA GLU A 2 -17.93 -1.23 3.67
C GLU A 2 -17.52 -2.43 2.81
N ASN A 3 -17.97 -2.50 1.55
CA ASN A 3 -17.54 -3.53 0.59
C ASN A 3 -16.00 -3.54 0.41
N LEU A 4 -15.38 -2.38 0.17
CA LEU A 4 -13.92 -2.27 0.03
C LEU A 4 -13.17 -2.67 1.30
N LEU A 5 -13.71 -2.38 2.49
CA LEU A 5 -13.11 -2.82 3.75
C LEU A 5 -13.19 -4.34 3.90
N SER A 6 -14.28 -4.98 3.46
CA SER A 6 -14.39 -6.43 3.41
C SER A 6 -13.34 -7.03 2.49
N ARG A 7 -13.25 -6.53 1.25
CA ARG A 7 -12.22 -6.94 0.27
C ARG A 7 -10.79 -6.71 0.77
N PHE A 8 -10.55 -5.63 1.49
CA PHE A 8 -9.28 -5.38 2.15
C PHE A 8 -8.98 -6.43 3.21
N ARG A 9 -9.93 -6.76 4.11
CA ARG A 9 -9.72 -7.82 5.10
C ARG A 9 -9.49 -9.18 4.44
N GLU A 10 -10.19 -9.50 3.36
CA GLU A 10 -9.95 -10.72 2.59
C GLU A 10 -8.53 -10.76 2.01
N ALA A 11 -8.10 -9.70 1.34
CA ALA A 11 -6.78 -9.63 0.70
C ALA A 11 -5.61 -9.67 1.70
N TRP A 12 -5.84 -9.23 2.94
CA TRP A 12 -4.83 -9.20 4.00
C TRP A 12 -4.96 -10.37 5.01
N LYS A 13 -5.95 -11.26 4.82
CA LYS A 13 -6.16 -12.43 5.67
C LYS A 13 -4.96 -13.36 5.59
N GLY A 14 -4.41 -13.73 6.74
CA GLY A 14 -3.21 -14.57 6.83
C GLY A 14 -1.89 -13.82 6.67
N LEU A 15 -1.89 -12.55 6.23
CA LEU A 15 -0.69 -11.70 6.19
C LEU A 15 -0.49 -10.91 7.48
N ILE A 16 -1.60 -10.52 8.13
CA ILE A 16 -1.60 -9.71 9.34
C ILE A 16 -1.55 -10.64 10.56
N PRO A 17 -0.58 -10.47 11.47
CA PRO A 17 -0.55 -11.25 12.69
C PRO A 17 -1.72 -10.86 13.62
N PRO A 18 -2.24 -11.79 14.43
CA PRO A 18 -3.32 -11.48 15.37
C PRO A 18 -2.86 -10.45 16.40
N LEU A 19 -3.72 -9.49 16.72
CA LEU A 19 -3.47 -8.49 17.77
C LEU A 19 -4.42 -8.71 18.93
N THR A 20 -3.87 -8.73 20.15
CA THR A 20 -4.65 -8.62 21.40
C THR A 20 -5.15 -7.19 21.60
N ASP A 21 -6.16 -7.00 22.44
CA ASP A 21 -6.70 -5.68 22.79
C ASP A 21 -5.62 -4.72 23.32
N ASN A 22 -4.74 -5.23 24.18
CA ASN A 22 -3.61 -4.46 24.71
C ASN A 22 -2.67 -4.01 23.57
N GLN A 23 -2.34 -4.89 22.63
CA GLN A 23 -1.47 -4.53 21.50
C GLN A 23 -2.14 -3.53 20.56
N ARG A 24 -3.46 -3.66 20.34
CA ARG A 24 -4.24 -2.69 19.55
C ARG A 24 -4.18 -1.32 20.22
N ALA A 25 -4.48 -1.23 21.51
CA ALA A 25 -4.42 0.02 22.27
C ALA A 25 -3.02 0.66 22.27
N ILE A 26 -1.95 -0.14 22.40
CA ILE A 26 -0.57 0.35 22.30
C ILE A 26 -0.31 0.94 20.91
N LEU A 27 -0.70 0.24 19.83
CA LEU A 27 -0.51 0.73 18.46
C LEU A 27 -1.32 1.99 18.17
N GLU A 28 -2.56 2.05 18.64
CA GLU A 28 -3.43 3.22 18.49
C GLU A 28 -2.80 4.44 19.16
N TYR A 29 -2.31 4.29 20.39
CA TYR A 29 -1.58 5.35 21.07
C TYR A 29 -0.35 5.78 20.28
N CYS A 30 0.49 4.85 19.84
CA CYS A 30 1.72 5.18 19.12
C CYS A 30 1.45 5.82 17.74
N LEU A 31 0.43 5.37 17.00
CA LEU A 31 0.03 6.01 15.74
C LEU A 31 -0.49 7.43 15.97
N SER A 32 -1.28 7.65 17.02
CA SER A 32 -1.81 8.99 17.33
C SER A 32 -0.71 10.05 17.54
N ARG A 33 0.49 9.60 17.91
CA ARG A 33 1.67 10.45 18.12
C ARG A 33 2.52 10.65 16.86
N TYR A 34 2.32 9.87 15.80
CA TYR A 34 3.14 9.93 14.58
C TYR A 34 3.19 11.35 13.99
N PRO A 35 4.37 11.89 13.62
CA PRO A 35 5.68 11.22 13.49
C PRO A 35 6.51 11.15 14.77
N SER A 36 5.98 11.58 15.92
CA SER A 36 6.69 11.49 17.20
C SER A 36 6.79 10.05 17.67
N SER A 37 7.87 9.73 18.37
CA SER A 37 8.05 8.43 19.01
C SER A 37 7.24 8.30 20.30
N CYS A 38 6.90 7.06 20.66
CA CYS A 38 6.25 6.66 21.89
C CYS A 38 7.18 5.77 22.71
N SER A 39 7.12 5.86 24.03
CA SER A 39 7.81 4.96 24.96
C SER A 39 6.82 4.06 25.70
N PRO A 40 7.25 2.88 26.19
CA PRO A 40 6.42 2.03 27.02
C PRO A 40 5.88 2.76 28.26
N TYR A 41 6.69 3.63 28.86
CA TYR A 41 6.27 4.42 30.02
C TYR A 41 5.18 5.44 29.68
N GLU A 42 5.30 6.16 28.56
CA GLU A 42 4.26 7.09 28.09
C GLU A 42 2.94 6.35 27.82
N VAL A 43 3.00 5.18 27.19
CA VAL A 43 1.80 4.37 26.94
C VAL A 43 1.17 3.91 28.26
N TYR A 44 1.96 3.38 29.19
CA TYR A 44 1.48 2.98 30.52
C TYR A 44 0.80 4.14 31.27
N LYS A 45 1.37 5.35 31.19
CA LYS A 45 0.81 6.53 31.86
C LYS A 45 -0.49 7.06 31.24
N ASN A 46 -0.72 6.81 29.95
CA ASN A 46 -1.83 7.40 29.19
C ASN A 46 -2.87 6.36 28.74
N THR A 47 -2.77 5.12 29.19
CA THR A 47 -3.72 4.04 28.89
C THR A 47 -4.04 3.28 30.17
N PRO A 48 -5.18 2.57 30.26
CA PRO A 48 -5.51 1.75 31.43
C PRO A 48 -4.69 0.45 31.53
N LEU A 49 -3.64 0.30 30.71
CA LEU A 49 -2.87 -0.94 30.61
C LEU A 49 -1.89 -1.09 31.76
N GLN A 50 -1.71 -2.31 32.24
CA GLN A 50 -0.66 -2.62 33.21
C GLN A 50 0.73 -2.49 32.59
N VAL A 51 1.70 -2.00 33.36
CA VAL A 51 3.08 -1.76 32.90
C VAL A 51 3.70 -3.01 32.27
N SER A 52 3.57 -4.17 32.91
CA SER A 52 4.13 -5.45 32.41
C SER A 52 3.51 -5.85 31.07
N SER A 53 2.20 -5.64 30.89
CA SER A 53 1.49 -5.87 29.63
C SER A 53 1.96 -4.94 28.53
N VAL A 54 2.24 -3.67 28.83
CA VAL A 54 2.77 -2.71 27.86
C VAL A 54 4.15 -3.14 27.36
N TYR A 55 5.08 -3.48 28.25
CA TYR A 55 6.43 -3.93 27.85
C TYR A 55 6.40 -5.23 27.04
N LYS A 56 5.58 -6.21 27.44
CA LYS A 56 5.37 -7.45 26.66
C LYS A 56 4.77 -7.15 25.29
N GLY A 57 3.79 -6.25 25.23
CA GLY A 57 3.17 -5.76 24.00
C GLY A 57 4.19 -5.16 23.05
N PHE A 58 5.01 -4.21 23.52
CA PHE A 58 6.08 -3.61 22.70
C PHE A 58 7.06 -4.64 22.17
N ARG A 59 7.54 -5.57 23.00
CA ARG A 59 8.45 -6.64 22.54
C ARG A 59 7.86 -7.42 21.38
N TRP A 60 6.58 -7.78 21.45
CA TRP A 60 5.89 -8.49 20.38
C TRP A 60 5.69 -7.62 19.14
N LEU A 61 5.29 -6.35 19.30
CA LEU A 61 5.07 -5.40 18.20
C LEU A 61 6.37 -5.11 17.43
N VAL A 62 7.50 -5.00 18.14
CA VAL A 62 8.84 -4.89 17.55
C VAL A 62 9.21 -6.17 16.79
N GLY A 63 8.97 -7.34 17.39
CA GLY A 63 9.21 -8.63 16.73
C GLY A 63 8.46 -8.77 15.41
N ASN A 64 7.25 -8.21 15.32
CA ASN A 64 6.42 -8.17 14.11
C ASN A 64 6.65 -6.93 13.23
N ARG A 65 7.61 -6.07 13.59
CA ARG A 65 7.98 -4.85 12.85
C ARG A 65 6.83 -3.86 12.64
N LEU A 66 5.85 -3.86 13.55
CA LEU A 66 4.74 -2.90 13.55
C LEU A 66 5.17 -1.55 14.13
N VAL A 67 6.09 -1.61 15.09
CA VAL A 67 6.84 -0.45 15.57
C VAL A 67 8.33 -0.69 15.35
N LEU A 68 9.09 0.38 15.15
CA LEU A 68 10.55 0.33 14.99
C LEU A 68 11.22 0.97 16.20
N PRO A 69 12.31 0.39 16.73
CA PRO A 69 13.06 0.98 17.83
C PRO A 69 13.79 2.25 17.38
N LEU A 70 13.74 3.27 18.23
CA LEU A 70 14.48 4.53 18.15
C LEU A 70 15.13 4.77 19.52
N SER A 71 16.29 4.13 19.75
CA SER A 71 16.93 4.06 21.07
C SER A 71 15.96 3.47 22.12
N VAL A 72 15.61 4.24 23.16
CA VAL A 72 14.67 3.83 24.24
C VAL A 72 13.19 4.04 23.88
N LYS A 73 12.90 4.65 22.73
CA LYS A 73 11.54 4.90 22.23
C LYS A 73 11.26 4.07 20.98
N TYR A 74 10.03 4.16 20.50
CA TYR A 74 9.54 3.41 19.34
C TYR A 74 8.73 4.33 18.44
N ILE A 75 8.73 4.06 17.14
CA ILE A 75 7.87 4.74 16.17
C ILE A 75 6.96 3.73 15.48
N ALA A 76 5.66 4.02 15.45
CA ALA A 76 4.71 3.24 14.66
C ALA A 76 4.94 3.55 13.17
N ASN A 77 4.92 2.50 12.34
CA ASN A 77 5.10 2.63 10.89
C ASN A 77 3.81 2.25 10.15
N VAL A 78 3.86 2.26 8.81
CA VAL A 78 2.66 1.96 8.00
C VAL A 78 2.09 0.56 8.24
N LYS A 79 2.92 -0.41 8.63
CA LYS A 79 2.46 -1.77 8.96
C LYS A 79 1.54 -1.75 10.18
N ALA A 80 1.81 -0.89 11.17
CA ALA A 80 0.90 -0.69 12.30
C ALA A 80 -0.46 -0.14 11.84
N ALA A 81 -0.45 0.85 10.94
CA ALA A 81 -1.69 1.42 10.40
C ALA A 81 -2.50 0.38 9.61
N ILE A 82 -1.85 -0.41 8.75
CA ILE A 82 -2.50 -1.48 7.99
C ILE A 82 -3.04 -2.57 8.94
N ALA A 83 -2.26 -2.97 9.96
CA ALA A 83 -2.70 -3.97 10.93
C ALA A 83 -3.93 -3.49 11.72
N LEU A 84 -3.94 -2.24 12.19
CA LEU A 84 -5.10 -1.68 12.88
C LEU A 84 -6.32 -1.55 11.98
N LEU A 85 -6.13 -1.15 10.71
CA LEU A 85 -7.19 -1.13 9.71
C LEU A 85 -7.80 -2.52 9.50
N PHE A 86 -6.97 -3.56 9.43
CA PHE A 86 -7.41 -4.95 9.30
C PHE A 86 -8.25 -5.38 10.50
N HIS A 87 -7.80 -5.04 11.71
CA HIS A 87 -8.48 -5.33 12.97
C HIS A 87 -9.67 -4.40 13.28
N GLY A 88 -10.14 -3.63 12.29
CA GLY A 88 -11.40 -2.90 12.33
C GLY A 88 -11.31 -1.41 12.63
N ASN A 89 -10.13 -0.88 12.92
CA ASN A 89 -9.95 0.55 13.16
C ASN A 89 -9.81 1.31 11.84
N THR A 90 -10.93 1.80 11.31
CA THR A 90 -10.99 2.56 10.04
C THR A 90 -10.26 3.89 10.11
N LEU A 91 -10.08 4.47 11.31
CA LEU A 91 -9.31 5.70 11.53
C LEU A 91 -7.80 5.49 11.32
N ALA A 92 -7.35 4.26 11.10
CA ALA A 92 -5.97 3.96 10.76
C ALA A 92 -5.62 4.31 9.30
N LEU A 93 -6.60 4.35 8.38
CA LEU A 93 -6.36 4.61 6.95
C LEU A 93 -5.70 6.00 6.69
N PRO A 94 -6.15 7.11 7.32
CA PRO A 94 -5.44 8.39 7.22
C PRO A 94 -3.95 8.33 7.63
N TYR A 95 -3.58 7.45 8.57
CA TYR A 95 -2.18 7.28 8.94
C TYR A 95 -1.37 6.57 7.85
N VAL A 96 -1.98 5.67 7.06
CA VAL A 96 -1.31 5.11 5.87
C VAL A 96 -0.92 6.23 4.90
N ALA A 97 -1.87 7.11 4.59
CA ALA A 97 -1.64 8.27 3.72
C ALA A 97 -0.54 9.18 4.29
N LYS A 98 -0.64 9.53 5.59
CA LYS A 98 0.32 10.40 6.29
C LYS A 98 1.73 9.81 6.32
N ILE A 99 1.88 8.52 6.60
CA ILE A 99 3.19 7.86 6.73
C ILE A 99 3.86 7.73 5.36
N TRP A 100 3.10 7.40 4.31
CA TRP A 100 3.62 7.32 2.95
C TRP A 100 3.69 8.67 2.21
N GLY A 101 3.15 9.75 2.79
CA GLY A 101 3.13 11.06 2.17
C GLY A 101 2.20 11.16 0.95
N LEU A 102 1.08 10.44 0.97
CA LEU A 102 0.11 10.39 -0.13
C LEU A 102 -0.99 11.44 0.06
N SER A 103 -1.40 12.04 -1.05
CA SER A 103 -2.50 12.98 -1.18
C SER A 103 -3.72 12.38 -1.88
N ALA A 104 -3.60 11.18 -2.45
CA ALA A 104 -4.68 10.47 -3.10
C ALA A 104 -5.90 10.27 -2.18
N PRO A 105 -7.12 10.23 -2.76
CA PRO A 105 -8.34 10.02 -1.99
C PRO A 105 -8.30 8.74 -1.13
N PRO A 106 -8.89 8.72 0.07
CA PRO A 106 -8.88 7.55 0.95
C PRO A 106 -9.38 6.26 0.28
N LEU A 107 -10.39 6.37 -0.59
CA LEU A 107 -10.91 5.21 -1.35
C LEU A 107 -9.88 4.65 -2.34
N SER A 108 -9.07 5.51 -2.96
CA SER A 108 -8.00 5.09 -3.86
C SER A 108 -6.86 4.41 -3.10
N ILE A 109 -6.49 4.94 -1.93
CA ILE A 109 -5.49 4.32 -1.06
C ILE A 109 -5.98 2.96 -0.57
N LEU A 110 -7.24 2.86 -0.11
CA LEU A 110 -7.82 1.59 0.33
C LEU A 110 -7.86 0.56 -0.82
N ALA A 111 -8.31 0.97 -2.01
CA ALA A 111 -8.32 0.10 -3.18
C ALA A 111 -6.90 -0.37 -3.56
N TRP A 112 -5.92 0.52 -3.48
CA TRP A 112 -4.52 0.17 -3.73
C TRP A 112 -3.96 -0.81 -2.69
N LEU A 113 -4.31 -0.65 -1.42
CA LEU A 113 -3.96 -1.60 -0.37
C LEU A 113 -4.55 -3.00 -0.61
N ILE A 114 -5.73 -3.12 -1.22
CA ILE A 114 -6.29 -4.43 -1.59
C ILE A 114 -5.37 -5.14 -2.60
N ILE A 115 -4.93 -4.42 -3.64
CA ILE A 115 -4.00 -4.95 -4.66
C ILE A 115 -2.66 -5.33 -4.02
N LEU A 116 -2.15 -4.49 -3.10
CA LEU A 116 -0.93 -4.80 -2.36
C LEU A 116 -1.07 -6.09 -1.55
N GLY A 117 -2.16 -6.25 -0.79
CA GLY A 117 -2.43 -7.46 0.00
C GLY A 117 -2.46 -8.72 -0.86
N ALA A 118 -3.18 -8.67 -1.98
CA ALA A 118 -3.24 -9.77 -2.94
C ALA A 118 -1.87 -10.09 -3.58
N SER A 119 -1.08 -9.06 -3.90
CA SER A 119 0.27 -9.22 -4.45
C SER A 119 1.20 -9.90 -3.43
N LEU A 120 1.21 -9.42 -2.18
CA LEU A 120 2.01 -10.00 -1.12
C LEU A 120 1.62 -11.46 -0.85
N SER A 121 0.32 -11.75 -0.81
CA SER A 121 -0.22 -13.10 -0.62
C SER A 121 0.28 -14.04 -1.71
N LYS A 122 0.17 -13.62 -2.98
CA LYS A 122 0.63 -14.40 -4.13
C LYS A 122 2.14 -14.64 -4.13
N LEU A 123 2.91 -13.70 -3.60
CA LEU A 123 4.37 -13.81 -3.48
C LEU A 123 4.82 -14.53 -2.20
N GLY A 124 3.90 -14.95 -1.33
CA GLY A 124 4.21 -15.68 -0.09
C GLY A 124 4.84 -14.81 1.00
N PHE A 125 4.63 -13.49 0.97
CA PHE A 125 5.10 -12.59 2.02
C PHE A 125 4.04 -12.40 3.10
N ASP A 126 4.47 -12.31 4.35
CA ASP A 126 3.66 -11.81 5.46
C ASP A 126 3.97 -10.32 5.72
N LEU A 127 3.16 -9.68 6.58
CA LEU A 127 3.38 -8.26 6.92
C LEU A 127 4.76 -8.03 7.55
N ARG A 128 5.32 -9.00 8.28
CA ARG A 128 6.62 -8.88 8.95
C ARG A 128 7.76 -8.81 7.94
N SER A 129 7.79 -9.71 6.97
CA SER A 129 8.83 -9.85 5.95
C SER A 129 8.73 -8.80 4.84
N ALA A 130 7.52 -8.36 4.47
CA ALA A 130 7.32 -7.42 3.37
C ALA A 130 8.01 -6.06 3.58
N TYR A 131 8.69 -5.53 2.56
CA TYR A 131 9.33 -4.21 2.57
C TYR A 131 8.37 -3.12 2.08
N ILE A 132 7.38 -2.79 2.92
CA ILE A 132 6.32 -1.82 2.59
C ILE A 132 6.44 -0.51 3.37
N CYS A 133 7.52 -0.29 4.11
CA CYS A 133 7.72 0.94 4.88
C CYS A 133 7.83 2.19 3.99
N SER A 134 8.22 2.03 2.72
CA SER A 134 8.09 3.06 1.68
C SER A 134 7.00 2.69 0.67
N PRO A 135 6.28 3.67 0.10
CA PRO A 135 5.24 3.40 -0.89
C PRO A 135 5.83 2.78 -2.17
N HIS A 136 7.04 3.19 -2.57
CA HIS A 136 7.74 2.64 -3.72
C HIS A 136 8.15 1.17 -3.54
N GLY A 137 8.63 0.80 -2.34
CA GLY A 137 8.92 -0.60 -2.01
C GLY A 137 7.66 -1.46 -2.07
N ALA A 138 6.53 -0.91 -1.59
CA ALA A 138 5.23 -1.55 -1.70
C ALA A 138 4.77 -1.69 -3.17
N ALA A 139 4.95 -0.67 -4.01
CA ALA A 139 4.59 -0.70 -5.43
C ALA A 139 5.40 -1.72 -6.25
N ALA A 140 6.62 -2.06 -5.84
CA ALA A 140 7.41 -3.09 -6.49
C ALA A 140 6.73 -4.47 -6.46
N TYR A 141 6.07 -4.83 -5.34
CA TYR A 141 5.30 -6.07 -5.22
C TYR A 141 4.15 -6.13 -6.23
N ILE A 142 3.41 -5.02 -6.40
CA ILE A 142 2.32 -4.93 -7.39
C ILE A 142 2.89 -5.01 -8.82
N SER A 143 3.97 -4.27 -9.08
CA SER A 143 4.61 -4.20 -10.40
C SER A 143 5.08 -5.57 -10.88
N GLU A 144 5.47 -6.48 -9.99
CA GLU A 144 5.88 -7.84 -10.34
C GLU A 144 4.77 -8.64 -11.03
N HIS A 145 3.51 -8.29 -10.82
CA HIS A 145 2.35 -8.96 -11.42
C HIS A 145 1.81 -8.29 -12.69
N ILE A 146 2.21 -7.05 -12.97
CA ILE A 146 1.78 -6.33 -14.17
C ILE A 146 2.37 -7.00 -15.42
N ARG A 147 1.52 -7.36 -16.39
CA ARG A 147 1.89 -7.88 -17.71
C ARG A 147 1.17 -7.09 -18.79
N GLY A 148 1.91 -6.44 -19.69
CA GLY A 148 1.38 -5.51 -20.70
C GLY A 148 0.86 -4.19 -20.13
N GLY A 149 0.04 -4.22 -19.08
CA GLY A 149 -0.53 -3.03 -18.46
C GLY A 149 -1.25 -3.28 -17.14
N PHE A 150 -1.66 -2.23 -16.44
CA PHE A 150 -2.22 -2.30 -15.08
C PHE A 150 -3.50 -3.14 -15.00
N ARG A 151 -4.29 -3.17 -16.07
CA ARG A 151 -5.49 -4.01 -16.18
C ARG A 151 -5.23 -5.51 -15.97
N SER A 152 -4.03 -5.99 -16.30
CA SER A 152 -3.64 -7.41 -16.14
C SER A 152 -3.67 -7.91 -14.69
N LEU A 153 -3.72 -7.00 -13.70
CA LEU A 153 -3.90 -7.35 -12.29
C LEU A 153 -5.25 -8.03 -12.04
N SER A 154 -6.25 -7.81 -12.90
CA SER A 154 -7.54 -8.52 -12.83
C SER A 154 -7.35 -10.02 -13.06
N ASP A 155 -6.58 -10.38 -14.09
CA ASP A 155 -6.38 -11.77 -14.47
C ASP A 155 -5.32 -12.43 -13.59
N THR A 156 -4.28 -11.69 -13.23
CA THR A 156 -3.15 -12.24 -12.46
C THR A 156 -3.43 -12.33 -10.96
N LEU A 157 -4.18 -11.40 -10.37
CA LEU A 157 -4.46 -11.38 -8.93
C LEU A 157 -5.93 -11.65 -8.60
N GLY A 158 -6.82 -11.78 -9.60
CA GLY A 158 -8.25 -11.94 -9.37
C GLY A 158 -8.93 -10.68 -8.84
N ILE A 159 -8.34 -9.50 -9.06
CA ILE A 159 -8.88 -8.22 -8.55
C ILE A 159 -9.94 -7.68 -9.50
N GLU A 160 -11.10 -7.32 -8.95
CA GLU A 160 -12.19 -6.71 -9.71
C GLU A 160 -11.75 -5.42 -10.40
N LYS A 161 -12.15 -5.23 -11.66
CA LYS A 161 -11.80 -4.04 -12.45
C LYS A 161 -12.11 -2.73 -11.75
N GLU A 162 -13.25 -2.65 -11.05
CA GLU A 162 -13.64 -1.47 -10.29
C GLU A 162 -12.60 -1.10 -9.21
N ILE A 163 -11.99 -2.08 -8.53
CA ILE A 163 -10.92 -1.83 -7.55
C ILE A 163 -9.68 -1.30 -8.26
N LEU A 164 -9.32 -1.87 -9.42
CA LEU A 164 -8.18 -1.39 -10.20
C LEU A 164 -8.36 0.07 -10.61
N VAL A 165 -9.51 0.44 -11.16
CA VAL A 165 -9.83 1.82 -11.56
C VAL A 165 -9.72 2.77 -10.36
N LYS A 166 -10.34 2.43 -9.22
CA LYS A 166 -10.27 3.27 -8.01
C LYS A 166 -8.84 3.40 -7.47
N SER A 167 -8.05 2.34 -7.52
CA SER A 167 -6.67 2.33 -7.01
C SER A 167 -5.69 3.17 -7.85
N TYR A 168 -6.01 3.39 -9.13
CA TYR A 168 -5.03 3.88 -10.09
C TYR A 168 -4.54 5.29 -9.78
N GLU A 169 -5.36 6.12 -9.15
CA GLU A 169 -4.95 7.46 -8.70
C GLU A 169 -3.84 7.40 -7.65
N ALA A 170 -3.96 6.52 -6.64
CA ALA A 170 -2.91 6.28 -5.66
C ALA A 170 -1.68 5.62 -6.30
N HIS A 171 -1.89 4.69 -7.24
CA HIS A 171 -0.79 4.07 -7.99
C HIS A 171 0.03 5.10 -8.77
N LEU A 172 -0.62 6.02 -9.48
CA LEU A 172 0.06 7.08 -10.22
C LEU A 172 0.84 8.02 -9.32
N GLU A 173 0.27 8.43 -8.18
CA GLU A 173 0.98 9.28 -7.22
C GLU A 173 2.26 8.60 -6.73
N ILE A 174 2.18 7.32 -6.36
CA ILE A 174 3.33 6.52 -5.91
C ILE A 174 4.36 6.35 -7.03
N MET A 175 3.92 6.11 -8.27
CA MET A 175 4.82 5.84 -9.39
C MET A 175 5.41 7.10 -10.03
N LYS A 176 4.84 8.29 -9.75
CA LYS A 176 5.21 9.57 -10.38
C LYS A 176 6.72 9.83 -10.43
N PRO A 177 7.53 9.58 -9.38
CA PRO A 177 8.97 9.83 -9.44
C PRO A 177 9.74 8.97 -10.46
N TYR A 178 9.16 7.84 -10.89
CA TYR A 178 9.76 6.91 -11.86
C TYR A 178 9.24 7.10 -13.28
N MET A 179 8.21 7.93 -13.46
CA MET A 179 7.61 8.17 -14.76
C MET A 179 8.44 9.20 -15.52
N PHE A 180 8.70 8.93 -16.79
CA PHE A 180 9.34 9.88 -17.70
C PHE A 180 8.32 10.41 -18.71
N ARG A 181 8.53 11.64 -19.15
CA ARG A 181 7.66 12.29 -20.13
C ARG A 181 8.12 11.97 -21.55
N ARG A 182 7.19 11.50 -22.39
CA ARG A 182 7.40 11.36 -23.83
C ARG A 182 6.21 11.99 -24.56
N GLY A 183 6.45 13.17 -25.12
CA GLY A 183 5.37 14.01 -25.65
C GLY A 183 4.41 14.48 -24.53
N ASN A 184 3.13 14.16 -24.67
CA ASN A 184 2.07 14.53 -23.71
C ASN A 184 1.76 13.44 -22.67
N VAL A 185 2.46 12.30 -22.72
CA VAL A 185 2.24 11.17 -21.82
C VAL A 185 3.41 11.08 -20.83
N GLU A 186 3.09 10.89 -19.55
CA GLU A 186 4.06 10.44 -18.54
C GLU A 186 3.92 8.92 -18.41
N ILE A 187 5.02 8.17 -18.51
CA ILE A 187 4.97 6.71 -18.53
C ILE A 187 6.15 6.10 -17.78
N PHE A 188 5.93 4.94 -17.18
CA PHE A 188 6.96 4.07 -16.66
C PHE A 188 6.74 2.67 -17.23
N ILE A 189 7.77 2.15 -17.89
CA ILE A 189 7.74 0.84 -18.57
C ILE A 189 8.80 -0.09 -18.00
N ARG A 190 8.56 -1.39 -18.10
CA ARG A 190 9.54 -2.45 -17.83
C ARG A 190 9.69 -3.32 -19.06
N VAL A 191 10.92 -3.66 -19.41
CA VAL A 191 11.20 -4.66 -20.46
C VAL A 191 11.55 -6.00 -19.82
N ARG A 192 10.86 -7.08 -20.21
CA ARG A 192 11.09 -8.44 -19.70
C ARG A 192 10.95 -9.44 -20.84
N ASN A 193 12.01 -10.21 -21.10
CA ASN A 193 12.03 -11.25 -22.15
C ASN A 193 11.53 -10.75 -23.51
N GLY A 194 11.96 -9.56 -23.92
CA GLY A 194 11.52 -8.92 -25.18
C GLY A 194 10.13 -8.26 -25.13
N ASN A 195 9.34 -8.45 -24.07
CA ASN A 195 8.04 -7.81 -23.91
C ASN A 195 8.17 -6.48 -23.16
N VAL A 196 7.29 -5.52 -23.49
CA VAL A 196 7.18 -4.23 -22.81
C VAL A 196 5.92 -4.20 -21.96
N ASP A 197 6.08 -4.05 -20.64
CA ASP A 197 4.99 -3.87 -19.68
C ASP A 197 4.83 -2.38 -19.34
N ILE A 198 3.60 -1.86 -19.41
CA ILE A 198 3.27 -0.53 -18.91
C ILE A 198 2.99 -0.62 -17.40
N ILE A 199 3.96 -0.23 -16.59
CA ILE A 199 3.82 -0.26 -15.13
C ILE A 199 2.95 0.89 -14.63
N ALA A 200 3.11 2.08 -15.21
CA ALA A 200 2.27 3.23 -14.95
C ALA A 200 2.22 4.13 -16.19
N ALA A 201 1.07 4.71 -16.47
CA ALA A 201 0.89 5.69 -17.54
C ALA A 201 -0.13 6.75 -17.12
N ARG A 202 0.20 8.02 -17.35
CA ARG A 202 -0.72 9.13 -17.16
C ARG A 202 -1.23 9.59 -18.52
N CYS A 203 -2.51 9.35 -18.77
CA CYS A 203 -3.19 9.99 -19.89
C CYS A 203 -3.55 11.43 -19.50
N PRO A 204 -3.14 12.45 -20.27
CA PRO A 204 -3.43 13.85 -19.97
C PRO A 204 -4.93 14.18 -20.00
N ARG A 205 -5.74 13.32 -20.65
CA ARG A 205 -7.20 13.42 -20.75
C ARG A 205 -7.92 12.32 -19.96
N TRP A 206 -7.25 11.64 -19.04
CA TRP A 206 -7.89 10.57 -18.27
C TRP A 206 -9.15 11.10 -17.57
N ARG A 207 -10.25 10.36 -17.66
CA ARG A 207 -11.65 10.73 -17.28
C ARG A 207 -12.43 11.59 -18.29
N THR A 208 -11.79 12.17 -19.30
CA THR A 208 -12.47 12.85 -20.42
C THR A 208 -12.36 12.09 -21.74
N CYS A 209 -11.41 11.17 -21.85
CA CYS A 209 -11.31 10.18 -22.93
C CYS A 209 -12.06 8.88 -22.59
N SER A 210 -12.59 8.18 -23.61
CA SER A 210 -13.49 7.03 -23.48
C SER A 210 -12.86 5.70 -23.02
N HIS A 211 -11.61 5.70 -22.55
CA HIS A 211 -10.92 4.47 -22.14
C HIS A 211 -10.84 4.36 -20.62
N GLU A 212 -11.13 3.17 -20.10
CA GLU A 212 -11.27 2.89 -18.67
C GLU A 212 -9.90 2.94 -17.97
N PHE A 213 -8.87 2.42 -18.63
CA PHE A 213 -7.50 2.42 -18.14
C PHE A 213 -6.55 3.29 -19.00
N PRO A 214 -5.55 3.97 -18.41
CA PRO A 214 -4.63 4.82 -19.17
C PRO A 214 -3.64 4.10 -20.11
N ASP A 215 -3.43 2.80 -19.94
CA ASP A 215 -2.68 1.93 -20.86
C ASP A 215 -3.43 1.65 -22.17
N GLU A 216 -4.76 1.82 -22.18
CA GLU A 216 -5.59 1.75 -23.37
C GLU A 216 -5.58 3.05 -24.20
N CYS A 217 -4.96 4.12 -23.69
CA CYS A 217 -4.83 5.38 -24.40
C CYS A 217 -4.04 5.18 -25.72
N PRO A 218 -4.56 5.64 -26.88
CA PRO A 218 -3.85 5.55 -28.15
C PRO A 218 -2.46 6.20 -28.13
N GLU A 219 -2.29 7.31 -27.40
CA GLU A 219 -0.98 7.98 -27.27
C GLU A 219 0.01 7.13 -26.46
N THR A 220 -0.44 6.53 -25.35
CA THR A 220 0.37 5.58 -24.56
C THR A 220 0.76 4.37 -25.41
N ARG A 221 -0.17 3.79 -26.18
CA ARG A 221 0.09 2.63 -27.04
C ARG A 221 1.11 2.95 -28.13
N LYS A 222 1.02 4.11 -28.78
CA LYS A 222 2.01 4.55 -29.79
C LYS A 222 3.43 4.57 -29.22
N ILE A 223 3.59 5.05 -27.99
CA ILE A 223 4.90 5.08 -27.31
C ILE A 223 5.43 3.67 -27.07
N VAL A 224 4.57 2.74 -26.65
CA VAL A 224 4.95 1.34 -26.37
C VAL A 224 5.33 0.59 -27.64
N TYR A 225 4.53 0.70 -28.71
CA TYR A 225 4.85 0.08 -30.01
C TYR A 225 6.18 0.60 -30.58
N ALA A 226 6.49 1.88 -30.39
CA ALA A 226 7.78 2.46 -30.79
C ALA A 226 8.96 2.01 -29.91
N SER A 227 8.70 1.36 -28.77
CA SER A 227 9.72 0.95 -27.78
C SER A 227 9.88 -0.57 -27.67
N ALA A 228 9.05 -1.35 -28.36
CA ALA A 228 9.18 -2.79 -28.42
C ALA A 228 10.45 -3.16 -29.22
N PRO A 229 11.31 -4.07 -28.70
CA PRO A 229 12.45 -4.57 -29.46
C PRO A 229 11.95 -5.27 -30.72
N ARG A 230 12.62 -4.97 -31.85
CA ARG A 230 12.36 -5.62 -33.14
C ARG A 230 12.91 -7.04 -33.16
#